data_AF-A0A2E8Y4B6-F1
#
_entry.id   AF-A0A2E8Y4B6-F1
#
_cell.length_a   1.000
_cell.length_b   1.000
_cell.length_c   1.000
_cell.angle_alpha   90.00
_cell.angle_beta   90.00
_cell.angle_gamma   90.00
#
_symmetry.space_group_name_H-M   'P 1'
#
loop_
_entity.id
_entity.type
_entity.pdbx_description
1 polymer ?
#
loop_
_entity_poly.entity_id
_entity_poly.type
_entity_poly.pdbx_seq_one_letter_code
_entity_poly.pdbx_strand_id
1 'polypeptide(L)'
;MTAEPVKVGLRKQLLVDDWVVAEKSGGIRELGRVEKQNGGKPVFEGYFYGTVLHDEGKFKLWYRGNPYGYAESVDGLHFEKISLLKGLDPAHHNTASFYIDPNETDPAHRYKICYAYLRPHAAVLGYSADGIHWNAYNDGKP
;
A
#
# COMPACT_ATOMS: atom_id res chain seq x y z
N MET A 1 23.60 19.15 -13.96
CA MET A 1 23.92 18.37 -15.18
C MET A 1 22.59 17.97 -15.79
N THR A 2 22.33 18.33 -17.05
CA THR A 2 21.16 17.88 -17.80
C THR A 2 21.39 16.44 -18.25
N ALA A 3 20.43 15.56 -18.00
CA ALA A 3 20.51 14.18 -18.45
C ALA A 3 20.39 14.11 -19.98
N GLU A 4 21.14 13.21 -20.61
CA GLU A 4 21.06 12.93 -22.05
C GLU A 4 19.69 12.31 -22.41
N PRO A 5 19.04 12.73 -23.52
CA PRO A 5 17.77 12.15 -23.94
C PRO A 5 17.87 10.65 -24.25
N VAL A 6 16.92 9.85 -23.74
CA VAL A 6 16.85 8.41 -24.00
C VAL A 6 16.04 8.14 -25.28
N LYS A 7 16.63 7.47 -26.27
CA LYS A 7 15.92 7.03 -27.47
C LYS A 7 15.07 5.79 -27.17
N VAL A 8 13.74 5.96 -27.21
CA VAL A 8 12.76 4.88 -26.95
C VAL A 8 12.20 4.20 -28.22
N GLY A 9 12.40 4.81 -29.40
CA GLY A 9 11.95 4.23 -30.68
C GLY A 9 10.43 4.03 -30.75
N LEU A 10 10.00 2.88 -31.29
CA LEU A 10 8.58 2.49 -31.44
C LEU A 10 8.01 1.77 -30.22
N ARG A 11 8.77 1.71 -29.11
CA ARG A 11 8.29 1.05 -27.89
C ARG A 11 7.10 1.82 -27.33
N LYS A 12 5.98 1.12 -27.11
CA LYS A 12 4.80 1.70 -26.43
C LYS A 12 5.22 2.30 -25.08
N GLN A 13 4.95 3.60 -24.91
CA GLN A 13 5.18 4.34 -23.67
C GLN A 13 3.85 4.73 -23.05
N LEU A 14 3.77 4.70 -21.72
CA LEU A 14 2.70 5.36 -20.98
C LEU A 14 3.17 6.79 -20.67
N LEU A 15 2.50 7.78 -21.25
CA LEU A 15 2.79 9.19 -21.01
C LEU A 15 1.65 9.80 -20.20
N VAL A 16 1.98 10.44 -19.08
CA VAL A 16 1.01 11.22 -18.29
C VAL A 16 0.84 12.61 -18.92
N ASP A 17 1.93 13.21 -19.41
CA ASP A 17 1.97 14.51 -20.09
C ASP A 17 3.09 14.56 -21.16
N ASP A 18 3.54 15.77 -21.52
CA ASP A 18 4.60 16.05 -22.51
C ASP A 18 5.85 16.64 -21.86
N TRP A 19 5.87 16.80 -20.53
CA TRP A 19 6.93 17.53 -19.81
C TRP A 19 8.33 16.95 -20.07
N VAL A 20 8.40 15.62 -20.18
CA VAL A 20 9.66 14.88 -20.40
C VAL A 20 9.96 14.59 -21.88
N VAL A 21 9.17 15.11 -22.82
CA VAL A 21 9.32 14.84 -24.26
C VAL A 21 10.12 15.96 -24.92
N ALA A 22 11.38 15.67 -25.27
CA ALA A 22 12.23 16.61 -25.98
C ALA A 22 11.86 16.75 -27.47
N GLU A 23 11.53 15.63 -28.14
CA GLU A 23 11.15 15.62 -29.56
C GLU A 23 10.20 14.45 -29.85
N LYS A 24 9.24 14.67 -30.76
CA LYS A 24 8.32 13.64 -31.26
C LYS A 24 8.03 13.87 -32.74
N SER A 25 8.17 12.83 -33.56
CA SER A 25 7.81 12.85 -34.98
C SER A 25 6.95 11.63 -35.33
N GLY A 26 5.86 11.84 -36.07
CA GLY A 26 5.00 10.77 -36.60
C GLY A 26 4.24 9.92 -35.57
N GLY A 27 4.32 10.22 -34.27
CA GLY A 27 3.65 9.44 -33.23
C GLY A 27 2.20 9.90 -32.97
N ILE A 28 1.29 8.95 -32.81
CA ILE A 28 -0.11 9.19 -32.41
C ILE A 28 -0.24 8.94 -30.90
N ARG A 29 -1.00 9.78 -30.19
CA ARG A 29 -1.42 9.49 -28.81
C ARG A 29 -2.80 8.88 -28.86
N GLU A 30 -2.96 7.74 -28.22
CA GLU A 30 -4.26 7.12 -28.00
C GLU A 30 -4.49 7.04 -26.50
N LEU A 31 -5.66 7.48 -26.04
CA LEU A 31 -6.04 7.28 -24.66
C LEU A 31 -6.15 5.78 -24.42
N GLY A 32 -5.35 5.28 -23.48
CA GLY A 32 -5.43 3.88 -23.07
C GLY A 32 -6.84 3.58 -22.55
N ARG A 33 -7.46 2.51 -23.06
CA ARG A 33 -8.67 1.95 -22.45
C ARG A 33 -8.26 1.15 -21.23
N VAL A 34 -8.63 1.64 -20.06
CA VAL A 34 -8.39 0.93 -18.80
C VAL A 34 -9.54 -0.05 -18.61
N GLU A 35 -9.21 -1.33 -18.48
CA GLU A 35 -10.17 -2.37 -18.15
C GLU A 35 -9.85 -2.93 -16.77
N LYS A 36 -10.88 -3.21 -15.98
CA LYS A 36 -10.71 -3.91 -14.71
C LYS A 36 -10.31 -5.35 -15.03
N GLN A 37 -9.10 -5.74 -14.62
CA GLN A 37 -8.55 -7.06 -14.91
C GLN A 37 -9.45 -8.21 -14.43
N ASN A 38 -10.23 -8.00 -13.37
CA ASN A 38 -11.18 -8.97 -12.82
C ASN A 38 -12.64 -8.75 -13.27
N GLY A 39 -12.85 -8.07 -14.40
CA GLY A 39 -14.20 -7.84 -14.96
C GLY A 39 -15.07 -6.93 -14.09
N GLY A 40 -14.46 -6.07 -13.26
CA GLY A 40 -15.17 -5.11 -12.41
C GLY A 40 -15.73 -5.70 -11.12
N LYS A 41 -15.42 -6.96 -10.81
CA LYS A 41 -15.81 -7.60 -9.56
C LYS A 41 -15.02 -7.01 -8.38
N PRO A 42 -15.50 -7.13 -7.13
CA PRO A 42 -14.68 -6.86 -5.96
C PRO A 42 -13.46 -7.79 -5.94
N VAL A 43 -12.29 -7.27 -5.52
CA VAL A 43 -11.08 -8.08 -5.25
C VAL A 43 -11.02 -8.58 -3.81
N PHE A 44 -11.91 -8.06 -2.95
CA PHE A 44 -11.96 -8.39 -1.54
C PHE A 44 -13.39 -8.22 -1.02
N GLU A 45 -13.86 -9.21 -0.26
CA GLU A 45 -15.18 -9.20 0.38
C GLU A 45 -15.08 -8.61 1.81
N GLY A 46 -15.58 -7.38 1.98
CA GLY A 46 -15.64 -6.69 3.28
C GLY A 46 -15.81 -5.17 3.17
N TYR A 47 -16.01 -4.50 4.31
CA TYR A 47 -15.96 -3.03 4.37
C TYR A 47 -14.51 -2.58 4.19
N PHE A 48 -14.19 -2.05 3.01
CA PHE A 48 -12.83 -1.67 2.71
C PHE A 48 -12.47 -0.32 3.34
N TYR A 49 -11.72 -0.40 4.42
CA TYR A 49 -10.78 0.63 4.84
C TYR A 49 -9.47 -0.09 5.17
N GLY A 50 -8.38 0.21 4.47
CA GLY A 50 -7.16 -0.59 4.58
C GLY A 50 -6.03 -0.11 3.68
N THR A 51 -4.91 -0.82 3.75
CA THR A 51 -3.73 -0.56 2.92
C THR A 51 -3.31 -1.83 2.20
N VAL A 52 -2.99 -1.70 0.91
CA VAL A 52 -2.35 -2.74 0.11
C VAL A 52 -0.94 -2.26 -0.25
N LEU A 53 0.07 -3.06 0.06
CA LEU A 53 1.46 -2.83 -0.34
C LEU A 53 1.96 -4.03 -1.14
N HIS A 54 2.81 -3.80 -2.13
CA HIS A 54 3.51 -4.88 -2.83
C HIS A 54 4.90 -5.05 -2.24
N ASP A 55 5.16 -6.22 -1.66
CA ASP A 55 6.37 -6.52 -0.92
C ASP A 55 6.64 -8.03 -0.91
N GLU A 56 7.90 -8.42 -0.95
CA GLU A 56 8.32 -9.85 -0.99
C GLU A 56 7.61 -10.65 -2.11
N GLY A 57 7.34 -10.00 -3.24
CA GLY A 57 6.67 -10.63 -4.40
C GLY A 57 5.18 -10.91 -4.19
N LYS A 58 4.55 -10.28 -3.19
CA LYS A 58 3.12 -10.44 -2.88
C LYS A 58 2.48 -9.07 -2.65
N PHE A 59 1.18 -9.00 -2.90
CA PHE A 59 0.31 -7.96 -2.38
C PHE A 59 -0.11 -8.32 -0.96
N LYS A 60 0.26 -7.47 -0.01
CA LYS A 60 -0.07 -7.58 1.41
C LYS A 60 -1.16 -6.58 1.74
N LEU A 61 -2.30 -7.06 2.23
CA LEU A 61 -3.49 -6.27 2.54
C LEU A 61 -3.73 -6.27 4.06
N TRP A 62 -3.66 -5.09 4.66
CA TRP A 62 -4.18 -4.85 6.00
C TRP A 62 -5.55 -4.19 5.88
N TYR A 63 -6.56 -4.77 6.50
CA TYR A 63 -7.94 -4.32 6.35
C TYR A 63 -8.63 -4.12 7.70
N ARG A 64 -9.56 -3.17 7.72
CA ARG A 64 -10.40 -2.89 8.90
C ARG A 64 -11.19 -4.12 9.31
N GLY A 65 -11.10 -4.43 10.58
CA GLY A 65 -11.84 -5.46 11.29
C GLY A 65 -11.80 -5.16 12.78
N ASN A 66 -12.45 -5.98 13.61
CA ASN A 66 -12.29 -5.91 15.05
C ASN A 66 -11.87 -7.30 15.58
N PRO A 67 -10.57 -7.58 15.76
CA PRO A 67 -9.39 -6.75 15.41
C PRO A 67 -9.15 -6.61 13.88
N TYR A 68 -8.23 -5.74 13.47
CA TYR A 68 -7.80 -5.63 12.06
C TYR A 68 -7.37 -6.98 11.49
N GLY A 69 -7.53 -7.15 10.18
CA GLY A 69 -7.10 -8.36 9.49
C GLY A 69 -5.93 -8.13 8.55
N TYR A 70 -5.28 -9.24 8.20
CA TYR A 70 -4.18 -9.34 7.26
C TYR A 70 -4.49 -10.42 6.22
N ALA A 71 -4.29 -10.08 4.95
CA ALA A 71 -4.49 -10.96 3.82
C ALA A 71 -3.35 -10.82 2.80
N GLU A 72 -3.09 -11.86 2.03
CA GLU A 72 -2.05 -11.87 1.01
C GLU A 72 -2.62 -12.27 -0.36
N SER A 73 -1.99 -11.79 -1.42
CA SER A 73 -2.29 -12.17 -2.79
C SER A 73 -1.02 -12.20 -3.62
N VAL A 74 -0.90 -13.15 -4.54
CA VAL A 74 0.22 -13.21 -5.50
C VAL A 74 -0.09 -12.49 -6.82
N ASP A 75 -1.37 -12.19 -7.08
CA ASP A 75 -1.84 -11.60 -8.34
C ASP A 75 -2.55 -10.25 -8.15
N GLY A 76 -2.78 -9.84 -6.91
CA GLY A 76 -3.47 -8.60 -6.55
C GLY A 76 -4.99 -8.65 -6.78
N LEU A 77 -5.54 -9.83 -7.13
CA LEU A 77 -6.95 -10.03 -7.43
C LEU A 77 -7.62 -10.98 -6.45
N HIS A 78 -6.91 -12.05 -6.05
CA HIS A 78 -7.40 -13.06 -5.13
C HIS A 78 -6.63 -12.97 -3.82
N PHE A 79 -7.30 -12.46 -2.78
CA PHE A 79 -6.72 -12.29 -1.45
C PHE A 79 -7.14 -13.43 -0.52
N GLU A 80 -6.15 -14.11 0.04
CA GLU A 80 -6.32 -15.10 1.10
C GLU A 80 -6.22 -14.42 2.47
N LYS A 81 -7.22 -14.61 3.34
CA LYS A 81 -7.19 -14.07 4.71
C LYS A 81 -6.25 -14.93 5.56
N ILE A 82 -5.13 -14.35 5.99
CA ILE A 82 -4.06 -15.06 6.67
C ILE A 82 -4.21 -14.97 8.19
N SER A 83 -4.46 -13.77 8.72
CA SER A 83 -4.50 -13.58 10.17
C SER A 83 -5.27 -12.36 10.61
N LEU A 84 -5.53 -12.30 11.91
CA LEU A 84 -5.93 -11.10 12.62
C LEU A 84 -4.70 -10.46 13.27
N LEU A 85 -4.62 -9.14 13.25
CA LEU A 85 -3.50 -8.40 13.84
C LEU A 85 -3.51 -8.52 15.36
N LYS A 86 -2.31 -8.54 15.94
CA LYS A 86 -2.07 -8.68 17.38
C LYS A 86 -1.21 -7.53 17.90
N GLY A 87 -1.37 -7.20 19.18
CA GLY A 87 -0.55 -6.18 19.86
C GLY A 87 -0.94 -4.73 19.55
N LEU A 88 -1.97 -4.52 18.73
CA LEU A 88 -2.66 -3.24 18.59
C LEU A 88 -3.88 -3.23 19.52
N ASP A 89 -4.17 -2.07 20.10
CA ASP A 89 -5.40 -1.87 20.87
C ASP A 89 -6.62 -1.94 19.93
N PRO A 90 -7.47 -2.97 20.04
CA PRO A 90 -8.63 -3.14 19.18
C PRO A 90 -9.82 -2.28 19.62
N ALA A 91 -9.76 -1.66 20.80
CA ALA A 91 -10.91 -1.00 21.43
C ALA A 91 -11.40 0.23 20.67
N HIS A 92 -10.58 0.76 19.77
CA HIS A 92 -10.83 2.04 19.13
C HIS A 92 -11.02 1.82 17.64
N HIS A 93 -12.24 1.48 17.19
CA HIS A 93 -12.71 1.13 15.82
C HIS A 93 -12.28 2.08 14.68
N ASN A 94 -11.01 2.38 14.60
CA ASN A 94 -10.47 3.54 13.95
C ASN A 94 -9.88 3.18 12.61
N THR A 95 -9.42 4.21 11.93
CA THR A 95 -8.67 4.12 10.68
C THR A 95 -7.22 3.80 11.02
N ALA A 96 -6.63 2.91 10.23
CA ALA A 96 -5.19 2.63 10.28
C ALA A 96 -4.60 2.68 8.87
N SER A 97 -3.39 3.19 8.77
CA SER A 97 -2.56 3.17 7.57
C SER A 97 -1.29 2.40 7.87
N PHE A 98 -0.90 1.52 6.95
CA PHE A 98 0.27 0.65 7.07
C PHE A 98 1.31 1.03 6.03
N TYR A 99 2.59 0.95 6.37
CA TYR A 99 3.66 1.37 5.47
C TYR A 99 4.94 0.59 5.73
N ILE A 100 5.78 0.51 4.70
CA ILE A 100 7.15 0.01 4.78
C ILE A 100 8.05 1.23 4.71
N ASP A 101 8.88 1.43 5.73
CA ASP A 101 9.84 2.54 5.72
C ASP A 101 11.11 2.11 4.97
N PRO A 102 11.42 2.68 3.80
CA PRO A 102 12.60 2.28 3.02
C PRO A 102 13.93 2.66 3.68
N ASN A 103 13.91 3.53 4.70
CA ASN A 103 15.11 3.95 5.43
C ASN A 103 15.27 3.20 6.77
N GLU A 104 14.33 2.34 7.13
CA GLU A 104 14.44 1.55 8.35
C GLU A 104 15.56 0.52 8.21
N THR A 105 16.45 0.49 9.20
CA THR A 105 17.60 -0.42 9.24
C THR A 105 17.40 -1.58 10.21
N ASP A 106 16.52 -1.41 11.21
CA ASP A 106 16.14 -2.48 12.11
C ASP A 106 15.02 -3.34 11.47
N PRO A 107 15.29 -4.61 11.12
CA PRO A 107 14.29 -5.48 10.52
C PRO A 107 13.07 -5.73 11.42
N ALA A 108 13.20 -5.59 12.75
CA ALA A 108 12.06 -5.69 13.66
C ALA A 108 11.07 -4.54 13.50
N HIS A 109 11.53 -3.42 12.95
CA HIS A 109 10.81 -2.16 12.80
C HIS A 109 10.36 -1.87 11.36
N ARG A 110 10.59 -2.82 10.43
CA ARG A 110 10.39 -2.67 8.98
C ARG A 110 9.00 -2.17 8.58
N TYR A 111 7.95 -2.79 9.12
CA TYR A 111 6.59 -2.34 8.93
C TYR A 111 6.22 -1.34 10.00
N LYS A 112 5.46 -0.33 9.61
CA LYS A 112 5.00 0.76 10.47
C LYS A 112 3.50 0.93 10.30
N ILE A 113 2.86 1.44 11.35
CA ILE A 113 1.43 1.74 11.37
C ILE A 113 1.21 3.12 12.01
N CYS A 114 0.24 3.86 11.47
CA CYS A 114 -0.39 5.00 12.14
C CYS A 114 -1.86 4.68 12.27
N TYR A 115 -2.38 4.78 13.48
CA TYR A 115 -3.78 4.53 13.77
C TYR A 115 -4.32 5.58 14.74
N ALA A 116 -5.62 5.85 14.70
CA ALA A 116 -6.18 6.88 15.56
C ALA A 116 -6.31 6.39 17.00
N TYR A 117 -6.00 7.26 17.94
CA TYR A 117 -6.28 7.15 19.37
C TYR A 117 -7.56 7.95 19.66
N LEU A 118 -8.51 7.37 20.40
CA LEU A 118 -9.83 8.00 20.55
C LEU A 118 -9.83 9.16 21.55
N ARG A 119 -9.13 9.01 22.70
CA ARG A 119 -9.16 9.98 23.79
C ARG A 119 -7.79 10.17 24.43
N PRO A 120 -7.05 11.25 24.09
CA PRO A 120 -7.44 12.34 23.19
C PRO A 120 -7.52 11.89 21.72
N HIS A 121 -8.24 12.63 20.87
CA HIS A 121 -8.22 12.40 19.42
C HIS A 121 -6.82 12.72 18.89
N ALA A 122 -6.02 11.67 18.67
CA ALA A 122 -4.62 11.81 18.30
C ALA A 122 -4.17 10.65 17.41
N ALA A 123 -2.95 10.74 16.88
CA ALA A 123 -2.32 9.66 16.14
C ALA A 123 -1.38 8.88 17.06
N VAL A 124 -1.39 7.56 16.94
CA VAL A 124 -0.44 6.66 17.58
C VAL A 124 0.27 5.84 16.53
N LEU A 125 1.53 5.52 16.82
CA LEU A 125 2.40 4.80 15.90
C LEU A 125 2.70 3.41 16.46
N GLY A 126 3.00 2.47 15.57
CA GLY A 126 3.54 1.17 15.93
C GLY A 126 4.47 0.63 14.86
N TYR A 127 5.06 -0.53 15.17
CA TYR A 127 5.98 -1.22 14.28
C TYR A 127 5.79 -2.74 14.34
N SER A 128 6.24 -3.42 13.29
CA SER A 128 6.19 -4.87 13.18
C SER A 128 7.30 -5.39 12.26
N ALA A 129 7.79 -6.58 12.55
CA ALA A 129 8.72 -7.32 11.70
C ALA A 129 8.00 -8.07 10.57
N ASP A 130 6.78 -8.56 10.85
CA ASP A 130 6.04 -9.51 10.00
C ASP A 130 4.69 -8.98 9.49
N GLY A 131 4.28 -7.79 9.95
CA GLY A 131 3.00 -7.18 9.59
C GLY A 131 1.79 -7.76 10.33
N ILE A 132 1.97 -8.74 11.23
CA ILE A 132 0.89 -9.43 11.96
C ILE A 132 0.99 -9.14 13.47
N HIS A 133 2.19 -9.21 14.03
CA HIS A 133 2.47 -8.93 15.43
C HIS A 133 3.04 -7.52 15.57
N TRP A 134 2.27 -6.64 16.18
CA TRP A 134 2.60 -5.22 16.28
C TRP A 134 3.00 -4.85 17.70
N ASN A 135 3.94 -3.91 17.78
CA ASN A 135 4.30 -3.22 19.00
C ASN A 135 3.96 -1.75 18.85
N ALA A 136 3.28 -1.18 19.83
CA ALA A 136 3.03 0.24 19.85
C ALA A 136 4.32 0.99 20.25
N TYR A 137 4.57 2.14 19.62
CA TYR A 137 5.48 3.12 20.19
C TYR A 137 4.81 3.79 21.40
N ASN A 138 5.61 4.30 22.34
CA ASN A 138 5.14 5.07 23.49
C ASN A 138 4.01 4.39 24.29
N ASP A 139 4.09 3.06 24.45
CA ASP A 139 3.08 2.22 25.13
C ASP A 139 1.64 2.43 24.61
N GLY A 140 1.49 2.77 23.32
CA GLY A 140 0.19 3.01 22.69
C GLY A 140 -0.43 4.36 23.01
N LYS A 141 0.34 5.30 23.58
CA LYS A 141 -0.09 6.67 23.87
C LYS A 141 0.37 7.63 22.78
N PRO A 142 -0.43 8.65 22.44
CA PRO A 142 -0.04 9.68 21.50
C PRO A 142 1.07 10.60 22.04
#